data_AF-A0A432RVB3-F1
#
_entry.id   AF-A0A432RVB3-F1
#
_cell.length_a   1.000
_cell.length_b   1.000
_cell.length_c   1.000
_cell.angle_alpha   90.00
_cell.angle_beta   90.00
_cell.angle_gamma   90.00
#
_symmetry.space_group_name_H-M   'P 1'
#
loop_
_entity.id
_entity.type
_entity.pdbx_description
1 polymer ?
#
loop_
_entity_poly.entity_id
_entity_poly.type
_entity_poly.pdbx_seq_one_letter_code
_entity_poly.pdbx_strand_id
1 'polypeptide(L)'
;CAFSSSGGWGGGNEITCLNILTILMNYGFLVFGITDYVGDKFTLHYGAVVAGEPREEEEIKACERLGERLAQWVLIYVDGKKEYLKNLKPEED
;
A
#
# COMPACT_ATOMS: atom_id res chain seq x y z
N CYS A 1 1.46 5.63 -4.45
CA CYS A 1 1.82 4.34 -3.85
C CYS A 1 2.66 3.53 -4.84
N ALA A 2 3.22 2.39 -4.41
CA ALA A 2 3.95 1.43 -5.24
C ALA A 2 3.59 -0.01 -4.82
N PHE A 3 3.97 -1.00 -5.63
CA PHE A 3 3.93 -2.41 -5.28
C PHE A 3 5.07 -3.15 -5.99
N SER A 4 5.52 -4.28 -5.45
CA SER A 4 6.58 -5.09 -6.06
C SER A 4 6.50 -6.56 -5.67
N SER A 5 6.74 -7.43 -6.63
CA SER A 5 7.11 -8.84 -6.39
C SER A 5 8.64 -8.99 -6.42
N SER A 6 9.16 -10.00 -5.74
CA SER A 6 10.57 -10.41 -5.76
C SER A 6 10.70 -11.93 -5.78
N GLY A 7 11.90 -12.47 -6.00
CA GLY A 7 12.12 -13.92 -6.00
C GLY A 7 12.07 -14.58 -4.61
N GLY A 8 12.13 -13.79 -3.52
CA GLY A 8 12.20 -14.30 -2.16
C GLY A 8 12.17 -13.18 -1.12
N TRP A 9 11.77 -13.51 0.11
CA TRP A 9 11.80 -12.58 1.25
C TRP A 9 13.23 -12.11 1.54
N GLY A 10 13.38 -10.82 1.83
CA GLY A 10 14.71 -10.17 1.90
C GLY A 10 15.34 -9.87 0.54
N GLY A 11 14.64 -10.14 -0.57
CA GLY A 11 15.10 -9.90 -1.94
C GLY A 11 15.01 -8.45 -2.41
N GLY A 12 14.63 -7.50 -1.54
CA GLY A 12 14.60 -6.07 -1.84
C GLY A 12 13.33 -5.55 -2.50
N ASN A 13 12.21 -6.28 -2.41
CA ASN A 13 10.87 -5.81 -2.82
C ASN A 13 10.49 -4.44 -2.20
N GLU A 14 10.78 -4.21 -0.92
CA GLU A 14 10.55 -2.90 -0.28
C GLU A 14 11.44 -1.79 -0.85
N ILE A 15 12.70 -2.11 -1.17
CA ILE A 15 13.64 -1.16 -1.79
C ILE A 15 13.19 -0.82 -3.21
N THR A 16 12.70 -1.80 -3.97
CA THR A 16 12.09 -1.57 -5.28
C THR A 16 10.89 -0.62 -5.16
N CYS A 17 10.00 -0.84 -4.17
CA CYS A 17 8.91 0.09 -3.89
C CYS A 17 9.42 1.50 -3.58
N LEU A 18 10.43 1.65 -2.70
CA LEU A 18 11.00 2.95 -2.35
C LEU A 18 11.60 3.67 -3.57
N ASN A 19 12.23 2.94 -4.49
CA ASN A 19 12.75 3.50 -5.73
C ASN A 19 11.62 3.99 -6.65
N ILE A 20 10.54 3.20 -6.79
CA ILE A 20 9.35 3.63 -7.54
C ILE A 20 8.77 4.90 -6.91
N LEU A 21 8.58 4.92 -5.58
CA LEU A 21 8.08 6.10 -4.87
C LEU A 21 8.98 7.32 -5.07
N THR A 22 10.30 7.13 -5.08
CA THR A 22 11.28 8.20 -5.34
C THR A 22 11.12 8.78 -6.74
N ILE A 23 10.92 7.93 -7.74
CA ILE A 23 10.61 8.36 -9.11
C ILE A 23 9.31 9.16 -9.12
N LEU A 24 8.24 8.66 -8.50
CA LEU A 24 6.95 9.36 -8.47
C LEU A 24 7.04 10.72 -7.76
N MET A 25 7.80 10.80 -6.66
CA MET A 25 8.07 12.06 -5.96
C MET A 25 8.82 13.07 -6.85
N ASN A 26 9.73 12.60 -7.71
CA ASN A 26 10.44 13.46 -8.64
C ASN A 26 9.50 14.16 -9.65
N TYR A 27 8.37 13.53 -9.99
CA TYR A 27 7.31 14.13 -10.80
C TYR A 27 6.33 15.00 -10.00
N GLY A 28 6.60 15.26 -8.72
CA GLY A 28 5.76 16.10 -7.86
C GLY A 28 4.49 15.41 -7.36
N PHE A 29 4.41 14.09 -7.44
CA PHE A 29 3.25 13.36 -6.94
C PHE A 29 3.27 13.28 -5.41
N LEU A 30 2.09 13.33 -4.78
CA LEU A 30 1.93 12.93 -3.39
C LEU A 30 1.98 11.39 -3.31
N VAL A 31 2.93 10.87 -2.54
CA VAL A 31 3.14 9.44 -2.36
C VAL A 31 2.81 9.01 -0.94
N PHE A 32 2.50 7.73 -0.77
CA PHE A 32 2.15 7.12 0.50
C PHE A 32 2.39 5.61 0.46
N GLY A 33 2.56 5.02 1.64
CA GLY A 33 2.31 3.60 1.91
C GLY A 33 1.20 3.44 2.95
N ILE A 34 1.06 2.24 3.53
CA ILE A 34 -0.14 1.87 4.31
C ILE A 34 0.26 1.22 5.64
N THR A 35 -0.36 1.68 6.72
CA THR A 35 -0.08 1.24 8.10
C THR A 35 -0.80 -0.03 8.50
N ASP A 36 -1.86 -0.38 7.78
CA ASP A 36 -2.75 -1.49 8.06
C ASP A 36 -1.98 -2.83 8.07
N TYR A 37 -2.26 -3.65 9.09
CA TYR A 37 -1.89 -5.06 9.08
C TYR A 37 -3.06 -5.83 8.46
N VAL A 38 -2.80 -6.52 7.35
CA VAL A 38 -3.81 -7.31 6.62
C VAL A 38 -3.77 -8.79 6.98
N GLY A 39 -2.78 -9.18 7.79
CA GLY A 39 -2.56 -10.49 8.39
C GLY A 39 -1.61 -10.37 9.59
N ASP A 40 -1.43 -11.46 10.35
CA ASP A 40 -0.51 -11.46 11.50
C ASP A 40 0.92 -11.20 11.01
N LYS A 41 1.48 -10.06 11.40
CA LYS A 41 2.80 -9.57 10.96
C LYS A 41 2.91 -9.32 9.45
N PHE A 42 1.79 -9.13 8.75
CA PHE A 42 1.77 -8.81 7.32
C PHE A 42 1.20 -7.40 7.08
N THR A 43 2.06 -6.48 6.62
CA THR A 43 1.71 -5.07 6.37
C THR A 43 2.40 -4.55 5.10
N LEU A 44 2.09 -3.32 4.70
CA LEU A 44 2.46 -2.74 3.40
C LEU A 44 2.89 -1.27 3.50
N HIS A 45 3.84 -0.99 4.41
CA HIS A 45 4.29 0.35 4.79
C HIS A 45 4.91 1.19 3.67
N TYR A 46 5.50 0.56 2.65
CA TYR A 46 6.07 1.26 1.48
C TYR A 46 5.38 0.90 0.16
N GLY A 47 4.34 0.07 0.23
CA GLY A 47 3.70 -0.55 -0.92
C GLY A 47 3.39 -2.01 -0.66
N ALA A 48 2.48 -2.61 -1.45
CA ALA A 48 2.19 -4.04 -1.35
C ALA A 48 3.38 -4.85 -1.88
N VAL A 49 3.87 -5.81 -1.09
CA VAL A 49 5.06 -6.59 -1.44
C VAL A 49 4.84 -8.07 -1.20
N VAL A 50 5.34 -8.89 -2.12
CA VAL A 50 5.24 -10.37 -2.05
C VAL A 50 6.52 -11.01 -2.58
N ALA A 51 6.86 -12.18 -2.04
CA ALA A 51 7.86 -13.07 -2.62
C ALA A 51 7.18 -14.06 -3.59
N GLY A 52 7.32 -13.82 -4.90
CA GLY A 52 6.63 -14.57 -5.94
C GLY A 52 5.24 -14.02 -6.25
N GLU A 53 4.32 -14.93 -6.57
CA GLU A 53 2.92 -14.62 -6.86
C GLU A 53 2.12 -14.55 -5.54
N PRO A 54 1.22 -13.56 -5.36
CA PRO A 54 0.32 -13.53 -4.21
C PRO A 54 -0.63 -14.72 -4.25
N ARG A 55 -0.53 -15.60 -3.26
CA ARG A 55 -1.33 -16.83 -3.16
C ARG A 55 -2.03 -16.95 -1.81
N GLU A 56 -1.39 -16.47 -0.76
CA GLU A 56 -1.97 -16.47 0.57
C GLU A 56 -2.96 -15.32 0.74
N GLU A 57 -3.93 -15.50 1.65
CA GLU A 57 -5.01 -14.53 1.84
C GLU A 57 -4.48 -13.13 2.24
N GLU A 58 -3.46 -13.07 3.10
CA GLU A 58 -2.84 -11.81 3.52
C GLU A 58 -2.08 -11.11 2.38
N GLU A 59 -1.46 -11.87 1.48
CA GLU A 59 -0.76 -11.34 0.31
C GLU A 59 -1.75 -10.71 -0.67
N ILE A 60 -2.87 -11.39 -0.93
CA ILE A 60 -3.96 -10.90 -1.77
C ILE A 60 -4.59 -9.65 -1.14
N LYS A 61 -4.92 -9.71 0.16
CA LYS A 61 -5.47 -8.56 0.90
C LYS A 61 -4.54 -7.36 0.88
N ALA A 62 -3.21 -7.54 0.92
CA ALA A 62 -2.27 -6.43 0.80
C ALA A 62 -2.39 -5.72 -0.55
N CYS A 63 -2.50 -6.48 -1.64
CA CYS A 63 -2.72 -5.93 -2.98
C CYS A 63 -4.05 -5.16 -3.07
N GLU A 64 -5.14 -5.75 -2.58
CA GLU A 64 -6.47 -5.13 -2.60
C GLU A 64 -6.51 -3.87 -1.72
N ARG A 65 -5.99 -3.94 -0.50
CA ARG A 65 -5.93 -2.82 0.45
C ARG A 65 -5.12 -1.64 -0.10
N LEU A 66 -4.07 -1.89 -0.88
CA LEU A 66 -3.34 -0.84 -1.57
C LEU A 66 -4.20 -0.07 -2.56
N GLY A 67 -4.98 -0.78 -3.39
CA GLY A 67 -5.92 -0.19 -4.32
C GLY A 67 -7.05 0.55 -3.60
N GLU A 68 -7.60 -0.06 -2.55
CA GLU A 68 -8.65 0.52 -1.70
C GLU A 68 -8.21 1.86 -1.11
N ARG A 69 -7.04 1.91 -0.47
CA ARG A 69 -6.53 3.14 0.15
C ARG A 69 -6.17 4.20 -0.88
N LEU A 70 -5.67 3.81 -2.06
CA LEU A 70 -5.46 4.74 -3.16
C LEU A 70 -6.77 5.41 -3.58
N ALA A 71 -7.84 4.63 -3.78
CA ALA A 71 -9.16 5.14 -4.13
C ALA A 71 -9.73 6.04 -3.02
N GLN A 72 -9.56 5.65 -1.75
CA GLN A 72 -9.97 6.45 -0.60
C GLN A 72 -9.25 7.82 -0.57
N TRP A 73 -7.95 7.87 -0.84
CA TRP A 73 -7.22 9.14 -0.89
C TRP A 73 -7.65 10.03 -2.05
N VAL A 74 -7.93 9.46 -3.23
CA VAL A 74 -8.50 10.22 -4.35
C VAL A 74 -9.87 10.77 -3.96
N LEU A 75 -10.77 9.94 -3.42
CA LEU A 75 -12.10 10.33 -2.98
C LEU A 75 -12.06 11.49 -1.96
N ILE A 76 -11.14 11.44 -1.00
CA ILE A 76 -11.05 12.42 0.09
C ILE A 76 -10.39 13.72 -0.39
N TYR A 77 -9.26 13.63 -1.07
CA TYR A 77 -8.41 14.80 -1.35
C TYR A 77 -8.60 15.38 -2.76
N VAL A 78 -9.10 14.60 -3.71
CA VAL A 78 -9.37 15.05 -5.08
C VAL A 78 -10.88 15.31 -5.25
N ASP A 79 -11.73 14.35 -4.90
CA ASP A 79 -13.20 14.52 -5.02
C ASP A 79 -13.81 15.32 -3.85
N GLY A 80 -12.98 15.67 -2.85
CA GLY A 80 -13.33 16.57 -1.76
C GLY A 80 -14.26 15.98 -0.70
N LYS A 81 -14.44 14.66 -0.66
CA LYS A 81 -15.33 13.96 0.29
C LYS A 81 -14.68 13.76 1.66
N LYS A 82 -14.33 14.87 2.32
CA LYS A 82 -13.59 14.89 3.59
C LYS A 82 -14.30 14.13 4.73
N GLU A 83 -15.61 13.97 4.65
CA GLU A 83 -16.41 13.21 5.62
C GLU A 83 -16.00 11.73 5.71
N TYR A 84 -15.36 11.17 4.68
CA TYR A 84 -14.86 9.78 4.69
C TYR A 84 -13.53 9.61 5.42
N LEU A 85 -12.84 10.69 5.79
CA LEU A 85 -11.57 10.60 6.53
C LEU A 85 -11.72 9.87 7.87
N LYS A 86 -12.89 10.02 8.53
CA LYS A 86 -13.20 9.35 9.80
C LYS A 86 -13.33 7.83 9.67
N ASN A 87 -13.56 7.32 8.45
CA ASN A 87 -13.75 5.90 8.17
C ASN A 87 -12.42 5.16 7.94
N LEU A 88 -11.29 5.88 7.92
CA LEU A 88 -9.96 5.29 7.68
C LEU A 88 -9.27 4.78 8.94
N LYS A 89 -9.96 4.79 10.09
CA LYS A 89 -9.41 4.24 11.32
C LYS A 89 -9.22 2.73 11.14
N PRO A 90 -8.09 2.15 11.59
CA PRO A 90 -7.96 0.70 11.64
C PRO A 90 -9.13 0.13 12.47
N GLU A 91 -9.67 -1.00 12.05
CA GLU A 91 -10.57 -1.78 12.91
C GLU A 91 -9.79 -2.10 14.19
N GLU A 92 -10.32 -1.69 15.35
CA GLU A 92 -9.77 -2.09 16.64
C GLU A 92 -9.98 -3.60 16.78
N ASP A 93 -8.89 -4.34 17.00
CA ASP A 93 -8.90 -5.78 17.33
C ASP A 93 -9.68 -6.07 18.63
#